data_AF-A0A961DID7-F1
#
_entry.id   AF-A0A961DID7-F1
#
_cell.length_a   1.000
_cell.length_b   1.000
_cell.length_c   1.000
_cell.angle_alpha   90.00
_cell.angle_beta   90.00
_cell.angle_gamma   90.00
#
_symmetry.space_group_name_H-M   'P 1'
#
loop_
_entity.id
_entity.type
_entity.pdbx_description
1 polymer ?
#
loop_
_entity_poly.entity_id
_entity_poly.type
_entity_poly.pdbx_seq_one_letter_code
_entity_poly.pdbx_strand_id
1 'polypeptide(L)'
;MIDMGMMDSTFGKPKHKIRIAWETDEMHSEEGMPLTVSKIYTLSLNEKANLTKDLESWFGKRLTDEARKKGVDIEKCIGLPCQINVVQGEKYATVSAIMPAAKGQGLKPSGHYVRVQDREDEPQRQAPKPTHKPFGGAKTAQEAFNEIVAANDDEIPF
;
A
#
# COMPACT_ATOMS: atom_id res chain seq x y z
N MET A 1 -1.36 1.79 4.44
CA MET A 1 -2.42 0.94 3.85
C MET A 1 -3.62 1.00 4.77
N ILE A 2 -4.83 1.11 4.23
CA ILE A 2 -6.07 1.05 4.99
C ILE A 2 -6.80 -0.22 4.57
N ASP A 3 -7.10 -1.09 5.53
CA ASP A 3 -7.97 -2.24 5.28
C ASP A 3 -9.42 -1.76 5.24
N MET A 4 -10.12 -2.03 4.15
CA MET A 4 -11.52 -1.65 3.96
C MET A 4 -12.48 -2.81 4.25
N GLY A 5 -11.94 -3.98 4.59
CA GLY A 5 -12.69 -5.21 4.86
C GLY A 5 -13.39 -5.75 3.62
N MET A 6 -14.36 -6.65 3.86
CA MET A 6 -15.24 -7.16 2.82
C MET A 6 -16.20 -6.06 2.36
N MET A 7 -16.09 -5.68 1.09
CA MET A 7 -16.99 -4.74 0.45
C MET A 7 -17.90 -5.43 -0.54
N ASP A 8 -19.18 -5.06 -0.51
CA ASP A 8 -20.14 -5.53 -1.50
C ASP A 8 -19.75 -5.08 -2.91
N SER A 9 -20.06 -5.95 -3.87
CA SER A 9 -19.83 -5.72 -5.29
C SER A 9 -21.19 -5.68 -5.99
N THR A 10 -21.45 -4.63 -6.76
CA THR A 10 -22.70 -4.42 -7.49
C THR A 10 -23.10 -5.62 -8.38
N PHE A 11 -22.10 -6.38 -8.87
CA PHE A 11 -22.31 -7.48 -9.82
C PHE A 11 -21.69 -8.82 -9.37
N GLY A 12 -21.40 -9.02 -8.07
CA GLY A 12 -20.77 -10.28 -7.67
C GLY A 12 -20.59 -10.48 -6.17
N LYS A 13 -19.83 -11.52 -5.83
CA LYS A 13 -19.50 -11.84 -4.43
C LYS A 13 -18.78 -10.67 -3.75
N PRO A 14 -18.96 -10.48 -2.44
CA PRO A 14 -18.17 -9.54 -1.67
C PRO A 14 -16.68 -9.76 -1.89
N LYS A 15 -15.93 -8.66 -1.97
CA LYS A 15 -14.49 -8.67 -2.18
C LYS A 15 -13.82 -7.93 -1.04
N HIS A 16 -12.78 -8.54 -0.48
CA HIS A 16 -11.91 -7.86 0.46
C HIS A 16 -11.13 -6.77 -0.29
N LYS A 17 -11.28 -5.51 0.14
CA LYS A 17 -10.60 -4.37 -0.48
C LYS A 17 -9.63 -3.71 0.48
N ILE A 18 -8.55 -3.18 -0.10
CA ILE A 18 -7.58 -2.36 0.61
C ILE A 18 -7.38 -1.06 -0.16
N ARG A 19 -7.03 0.01 0.55
CA ARG A 19 -6.60 1.28 -0.04
C ARG A 19 -5.13 1.51 0.27
N ILE A 20 -4.34 1.71 -0.78
CA ILE A 20 -2.96 2.18 -0.63
C ILE A 20 -2.95 3.66 -0.99
N ALA A 21 -2.33 4.47 -0.13
CA ALA A 21 -2.21 5.91 -0.27
C ALA A 21 -0.73 6.28 -0.20
N TRP A 22 -0.34 7.24 -1.03
CA TRP A 22 1.00 7.76 -1.17
C TRP A 22 0.96 9.28 -1.06
N GLU A 23 1.92 9.83 -0.34
CA GLU A 23 2.21 11.27 -0.34
C GLU A 23 3.14 11.58 -1.51
N THR A 24 2.94 12.70 -2.19
CA THR A 24 3.84 13.20 -3.23
C THR A 24 4.73 14.32 -2.69
N ASP A 25 5.76 14.68 -3.44
CA ASP A 25 6.60 15.85 -3.18
C ASP A 25 5.90 17.18 -3.46
N GLU A 26 4.86 17.18 -4.29
CA GLU A 26 3.98 18.34 -4.47
C GLU A 26 3.20 18.66 -3.19
N MET A 27 3.26 19.92 -2.78
CA MET A 27 2.51 20.45 -1.64
C MET A 27 1.15 20.98 -2.10
N HIS A 28 0.11 20.70 -1.33
CA HIS A 28 -1.17 21.36 -1.48
C HIS A 28 -1.00 22.85 -1.15
N SER A 29 -1.27 23.70 -2.14
CA SER A 29 -1.03 25.14 -2.09
C SER A 29 -1.76 25.90 -0.99
N GLU A 30 -2.82 25.31 -0.41
CA GLU A 30 -3.67 25.96 0.59
C GLU A 30 -3.46 25.40 2.00
N GLU A 31 -3.18 24.11 2.13
CA GLU A 31 -3.06 23.43 3.43
C GLU A 31 -1.62 23.22 3.90
N GLY A 32 -0.63 23.43 3.01
CA GLY A 32 0.79 23.20 3.32
C GLY A 32 1.13 21.73 3.59
N MET A 33 0.24 20.80 3.20
CA MET A 33 0.41 19.36 3.34
C MET A 33 0.78 18.72 2.00
N PRO A 34 1.56 17.63 1.98
CA PRO A 34 1.80 16.85 0.78
C PRO A 34 0.49 16.40 0.11
N LEU A 35 0.41 16.51 -1.22
CA LEU A 35 -0.72 15.97 -1.96
C LEU A 35 -0.75 14.45 -1.78
N THR A 36 -1.94 13.92 -1.47
CA THR A 36 -2.14 12.49 -1.26
C THR A 36 -2.85 11.86 -2.45
N VAL A 37 -2.22 10.86 -3.05
CA VAL A 37 -2.81 10.05 -4.13
C VAL A 37 -3.10 8.65 -3.59
N SER A 38 -4.20 8.03 -4.01
CA SER A 38 -4.54 6.69 -3.52
C SER A 38 -5.24 5.84 -4.56
N LYS A 39 -5.13 4.52 -4.41
CA LYS A 39 -5.78 3.53 -5.27
C LYS A 39 -6.37 2.41 -4.41
N ILE A 40 -7.59 2.00 -4.77
CA ILE A 40 -8.30 0.90 -4.12
C ILE A 40 -8.04 -0.38 -4.90
N TYR A 41 -7.68 -1.43 -4.17
CA TYR A 41 -7.40 -2.76 -4.70
C TYR A 41 -8.37 -3.78 -4.11
N THR A 42 -8.58 -4.86 -4.85
CA THR A 42 -9.03 -6.12 -4.25
C THR A 42 -7.80 -6.82 -3.67
N LEU A 43 -7.89 -7.31 -2.43
CA LEU A 43 -6.83 -8.07 -1.78
C LEU A 43 -6.74 -9.46 -2.43
N SER A 44 -5.95 -9.54 -3.50
CA SER A 44 -5.72 -10.77 -4.26
C SER A 44 -4.33 -10.76 -4.86
N LEU A 45 -3.61 -11.86 -4.66
CA LEU A 45 -2.23 -12.07 -5.17
C LEU A 45 -2.20 -12.94 -6.44
N ASN A 46 -3.33 -13.07 -7.13
CA ASN A 46 -3.38 -13.75 -8.43
C ASN A 46 -2.57 -12.93 -9.46
N GLU A 47 -1.93 -13.59 -10.43
CA GLU A 47 -1.12 -12.98 -11.51
C GLU A 47 -1.86 -11.88 -12.26
N LYS A 48 -3.17 -12.05 -12.44
CA LYS A 48 -4.00 -11.08 -13.17
C LYS A 48 -4.47 -9.91 -12.32
N ALA A 49 -4.32 -9.98 -11.00
CA ALA A 49 -4.78 -8.94 -10.09
C ALA A 49 -3.92 -7.66 -10.23
N ASN A 50 -4.57 -6.50 -10.18
CA ASN A 50 -3.89 -5.21 -10.25
C ASN A 50 -2.93 -5.00 -9.07
N LEU A 51 -3.28 -5.53 -7.89
CA LEU A 51 -2.41 -5.47 -6.70
C LEU A 51 -1.08 -6.18 -6.97
N THR A 52 -1.12 -7.42 -7.48
CA THR A 52 0.08 -8.17 -7.85
C THR A 52 0.93 -7.43 -8.86
N LYS A 53 0.32 -6.94 -9.95
CA LYS A 53 1.04 -6.22 -11.01
C LYS A 53 1.74 -4.97 -10.47
N ASP A 54 1.03 -4.20 -9.65
CA ASP A 54 1.56 -2.97 -9.07
C ASP A 54 2.65 -3.27 -8.02
N LEU A 55 2.51 -4.31 -7.20
CA LEU A 55 3.55 -4.75 -6.26
C LEU A 55 4.81 -5.22 -7.02
N GLU A 56 4.66 -6.06 -8.04
CA GLU A 56 5.81 -6.53 -8.83
C GLU A 56 6.53 -5.38 -9.53
N SER A 57 5.77 -4.43 -10.08
CA SER A 57 6.31 -3.24 -10.72
C SER A 57 7.02 -2.34 -9.71
N TRP A 58 6.41 -2.10 -8.55
CA TRP A 58 6.96 -1.26 -7.48
C TRP A 58 8.28 -1.84 -6.93
N PHE A 59 8.37 -3.15 -6.78
CA PHE A 59 9.58 -3.80 -6.27
C PHE A 59 10.58 -4.19 -7.35
N GLY A 60 10.21 -4.09 -8.63
CA GLY A 60 11.03 -4.56 -9.75
C GLY A 60 11.30 -6.08 -9.70
N LYS A 61 10.43 -6.85 -9.04
CA LYS A 61 10.59 -8.29 -8.79
C LYS A 61 9.27 -9.02 -8.97
N ARG A 62 9.31 -10.22 -9.56
CA ARG A 62 8.14 -11.09 -9.65
C ARG A 62 7.82 -11.71 -8.31
N LEU A 63 6.54 -11.77 -7.95
CA LEU A 63 6.08 -12.61 -6.83
C LEU A 63 6.10 -14.07 -7.29
N THR A 64 6.85 -14.91 -6.58
CA THR A 64 6.88 -16.36 -6.84
C THR A 64 5.56 -17.02 -6.45
N ASP A 65 5.28 -18.20 -7.01
CA ASP A 65 4.09 -19.00 -6.66
C ASP A 65 4.05 -19.34 -5.18
N GLU A 66 5.21 -19.58 -4.57
CA GLU A 66 5.34 -19.81 -3.14
C GLU A 66 4.94 -18.58 -2.32
N ALA A 67 5.46 -17.40 -2.67
CA ALA A 67 5.10 -16.14 -2.01
C ALA A 67 3.60 -15.83 -2.14
N ARG A 68 2.99 -16.14 -3.30
CA ARG A 68 1.55 -15.95 -3.51
C ARG A 68 0.70 -16.88 -2.66
N LYS A 69 1.14 -18.14 -2.47
CA LYS A 69 0.46 -19.13 -1.63
C LYS A 69 0.58 -18.80 -0.14
N LYS A 70 1.78 -18.42 0.30
CA LYS A 70 2.05 -18.01 1.70
C LYS A 70 1.36 -16.68 2.05
N GLY A 71 1.13 -15.83 1.05
CA GLY A 71 0.66 -14.47 1.25
C GLY A 71 1.83 -13.49 1.34
N VAL A 72 1.52 -12.19 1.29
CA VAL A 72 2.50 -11.13 1.55
C VAL A 72 1.94 -10.13 2.54
N ASP A 73 2.81 -9.60 3.38
CA ASP A 73 2.46 -8.54 4.32
C ASP A 73 2.55 -7.17 3.65
N ILE A 74 1.39 -6.65 3.25
CA ILE A 74 1.28 -5.35 2.56
C ILE A 74 1.49 -4.19 3.54
N GLU A 75 1.37 -4.38 4.86
CA GLU A 75 1.64 -3.31 5.82
C GLU A 75 3.10 -2.87 5.78
N LYS A 76 4.01 -3.79 5.48
CA LYS A 76 5.44 -3.49 5.30
C LYS A 76 5.73 -2.60 4.08
N CYS A 77 4.76 -2.37 3.21
CA CYS A 77 4.89 -1.39 2.12
C CYS A 77 4.84 0.07 2.63
N ILE A 78 4.47 0.29 3.89
CA ILE A 78 4.26 1.62 4.45
C ILE A 78 5.59 2.29 4.76
N GLY A 79 5.73 3.54 4.31
CA GLY A 79 6.97 4.31 4.45
C GLY A 79 8.02 3.99 3.38
N LEU A 80 7.72 3.09 2.44
CA LEU A 80 8.61 2.83 1.31
C LEU A 80 8.45 3.91 0.24
N PRO A 81 9.57 4.47 -0.26
CA PRO A 81 9.50 5.43 -1.35
C PRO A 81 9.14 4.74 -2.66
N CYS A 82 8.40 5.45 -3.50
CA CYS A 82 7.99 4.99 -4.82
C CYS A 82 7.91 6.17 -5.78
N GLN A 83 8.03 5.88 -7.07
CA GLN A 83 7.61 6.81 -8.12
C GLN A 83 6.25 6.37 -8.63
N ILE A 84 5.28 7.28 -8.62
CA ILE A 84 3.93 7.03 -9.14
C ILE A 84 3.72 7.82 -10.43
N ASN A 85 3.08 7.19 -11.41
CA ASN A 85 2.54 7.87 -12.57
C ASN A 85 1.05 8.10 -12.35
N VAL A 86 0.64 9.36 -12.39
CA VAL A 86 -0.74 9.78 -12.16
C VAL A 86 -1.30 10.33 -13.47
N VAL A 87 -2.41 9.75 -13.92
CA VAL A 87 -3.13 10.19 -15.12
C VAL A 87 -4.37 10.94 -14.68
N GLN A 88 -4.45 12.21 -15.09
CA GLN A 88 -5.61 13.05 -14.85
C GLN A 88 -6.73 12.67 -15.83
N GLY A 89 -7.82 12.11 -15.29
CA GLY A 89 -9.07 11.95 -16.03
C GLY A 89 -9.94 13.21 -15.93
N GLU A 90 -11.08 13.21 -16.61
CA GLU A 90 -12.01 14.36 -16.62
C GLU A 90 -12.52 14.74 -15.22
N LYS A 91 -12.72 13.75 -14.34
CA LYS A 91 -13.31 13.96 -13.01
C LYS A 91 -12.35 13.63 -11.85
N TYR A 92 -11.44 12.69 -12.06
CA TYR A 92 -10.52 12.22 -11.01
C TYR A 92 -9.17 11.83 -11.60
N ALA A 93 -8.11 12.04 -10.82
CA ALA A 93 -6.79 11.50 -11.11
C ALA A 93 -6.71 10.03 -10.70
N THR A 94 -6.00 9.22 -11.49
CA THR A 94 -5.84 7.78 -11.27
C THR A 94 -4.38 7.36 -11.34
N VAL A 95 -3.96 6.41 -10.51
CA VAL A 95 -2.61 5.86 -10.54
C VAL A 95 -2.50 4.82 -11.65
N SER A 96 -1.74 5.14 -12.70
CA SER A 96 -1.54 4.28 -13.86
C SER A 96 -0.42 3.27 -13.66
N ALA A 97 0.67 3.67 -13.01
CA ALA A 97 1.83 2.83 -12.75
C ALA A 97 2.55 3.21 -11.46
N ILE A 98 3.22 2.23 -10.86
CA ILE A 98 4.06 2.38 -9.66
C ILE A 98 5.41 1.76 -9.95
N MET A 99 6.48 2.47 -9.62
CA MET A 99 7.86 2.07 -9.85
C MET A 99 8.70 2.26 -8.58
N PRO A 100 9.85 1.55 -8.45
CA PRO A 100 10.79 1.84 -7.38
C PRO A 100 11.25 3.30 -7.47
N ALA A 101 11.42 3.95 -6.33
CA ALA A 101 12.05 5.26 -6.33
C ALA A 101 13.47 5.18 -6.94
N ALA A 102 13.84 6.17 -7.74
CA ALA A 102 15.18 6.24 -8.29
C ALA A 102 16.23 6.34 -7.16
N LYS A 103 17.41 5.76 -7.38
CA LYS A 103 18.49 5.75 -6.38
C LYS A 103 18.79 7.19 -5.93
N GLY A 104 18.69 7.43 -4.63
CA GLY A 104 18.94 8.75 -4.03
C GLY A 104 17.78 9.75 -4.11
N GLN A 105 16.66 9.42 -4.76
CA GLN A 105 15.46 10.26 -4.85
C GLN A 105 14.31 9.73 -4.00
N GLY A 106 14.59 8.85 -3.04
CA GLY A 106 13.57 8.37 -2.12
C GLY A 106 13.10 9.49 -1.19
N LEU A 107 11.82 9.86 -1.29
CA LEU A 107 11.22 10.78 -0.35
C LEU A 107 11.18 10.14 1.04
N LYS A 108 11.47 10.96 2.07
CA LYS A 108 11.25 10.55 3.45
C LYS A 108 9.75 10.67 3.76
N PRO A 109 9.14 9.67 4.42
CA PRO A 109 7.76 9.79 4.86
C PRO A 109 7.60 11.04 5.73
N SER A 110 6.63 11.89 5.42
CA SER A 110 6.43 13.13 6.15
C SER A 110 5.84 12.89 7.55
N GLY A 111 5.09 11.80 7.70
CA GLY A 111 4.37 11.46 8.93
C GLY A 111 3.06 12.25 9.11
N HIS A 112 2.69 13.10 8.14
CA HIS A 112 1.45 13.88 8.20
C HIS A 112 0.20 13.02 7.93
N TYR A 113 0.31 11.96 7.12
CA TYR A 113 -0.80 11.06 6.87
C TYR A 113 -1.09 10.12 8.06
N VAL A 114 -2.18 10.42 8.78
CA VAL A 114 -2.81 9.50 9.77
C VAL A 114 -3.90 8.68 9.07
N ARG A 115 -3.78 7.34 9.14
CA ARG A 115 -4.75 6.41 8.54
C ARG A 115 -6.12 6.63 9.16
N VAL A 116 -7.19 6.49 8.39
CA VAL A 116 -8.57 6.65 8.88
C VAL A 116 -8.87 5.74 10.08
N GLN A 117 -8.35 4.51 10.08
CA GLN A 117 -8.50 3.55 11.18
C GLN A 117 -7.77 3.96 12.48
N ASP A 118 -6.80 4.88 12.39
CA ASP A 118 -5.99 5.36 13.50
C ASP A 118 -6.44 6.77 13.99
N ARG A 119 -7.49 7.34 13.39
CA ARG A 119 -8.05 8.64 13.82
C ARG A 119 -8.96 8.43 15.03
N GLU A 120 -8.72 9.17 16.11
CA GLU A 120 -9.49 9.04 17.35
C GLU A 120 -10.94 9.55 17.23
N ASP A 121 -11.24 10.44 16.28
CA ASP A 121 -12.50 11.20 16.22
C ASP A 121 -13.60 10.68 15.25
N GLU A 122 -13.38 9.58 14.51
CA GLU A 122 -14.43 8.98 13.66
C GLU A 122 -15.04 7.70 14.26
N PRO A 123 -16.36 7.43 14.07
CA PRO A 123 -16.99 6.22 14.57
C PRO A 123 -16.35 4.98 13.96
N GLN A 124 -15.47 4.35 14.75
CA GLN A 124 -14.66 3.20 14.36
C GLN A 124 -15.55 2.03 13.93
N ARG A 125 -15.53 1.67 12.64
CA ARG A 125 -15.90 0.31 12.23
C ARG A 125 -14.82 -0.61 12.79
N GLN A 126 -15.16 -1.38 13.82
CA GLN A 126 -14.22 -2.23 14.53
C GLN A 126 -13.66 -3.33 13.62
N ALA A 127 -12.45 -3.10 13.12
CA ALA A 127 -11.52 -4.16 12.72
C ALA A 127 -10.42 -4.23 13.79
N PRO A 128 -9.81 -5.40 14.04
CA PRO A 128 -8.75 -5.54 15.04
C PRO A 128 -7.62 -4.55 14.75
N LYS A 129 -7.22 -3.77 15.75
CA LYS A 129 -6.17 -2.75 15.62
C LYS A 129 -4.81 -3.43 15.40
N PRO A 130 -4.14 -3.24 14.25
CA PRO A 130 -2.77 -3.69 14.08
C PRO A 130 -1.85 -2.75 14.87
N THR A 131 -1.15 -3.30 15.87
CA THR A 131 -0.07 -2.62 16.60
C THR A 131 1.16 -2.50 15.71
N HIS A 132 1.38 -1.34 15.07
CA HIS A 132 2.63 -1.06 14.33
C HIS A 132 3.47 0.00 15.04
N LYS A 133 4.77 -0.29 15.26
CA LYS A 133 5.77 0.62 15.84
C LYS A 133 6.12 1.79 14.89
N PRO A 134 6.59 2.95 15.38
CA PRO A 134 6.99 4.04 14.51
C PRO A 134 8.17 3.67 13.60
N PHE A 135 8.17 4.29 12.42
CA PHE A 135 8.95 4.02 11.22
C PHE A 135 10.45 3.71 11.44
N GLY A 136 10.91 2.58 10.89
CA GLY A 136 12.32 2.28 10.65
C GLY A 136 12.83 3.03 9.41
N GLY A 137 14.14 3.32 9.37
CA GLY A 137 14.79 4.14 8.33
C GLY A 137 14.52 3.72 6.88
N ALA A 138 14.80 4.61 5.92
CA ALA A 138 14.55 4.41 4.50
C ALA A 138 15.18 3.11 3.98
N LYS A 139 14.34 2.11 3.70
CA LYS A 139 14.72 0.82 3.13
C LYS A 139 14.68 0.88 1.61
N THR A 140 15.48 0.05 0.95
CA THR A 140 15.39 -0.13 -0.50
C THR A 140 14.16 -0.98 -0.87
N ALA A 141 13.67 -0.84 -2.10
CA ALA A 141 12.61 -1.69 -2.64
C ALA A 141 12.97 -3.20 -2.56
N GLN A 142 14.26 -3.53 -2.75
CA GLN A 142 14.76 -4.90 -2.73
C GLN A 142 14.60 -5.56 -1.34
N GLU A 143 14.97 -4.84 -0.29
CA GLU A 143 14.90 -5.28 1.10
C GLU A 143 13.45 -5.40 1.55
N ALA A 144 12.64 -4.39 1.23
CA ALA A 144 11.23 -4.41 1.53
C ALA A 144 10.48 -5.57 0.86
N PHE A 145 10.81 -5.88 -0.39
CA PHE A 145 10.23 -7.05 -1.08
C PHE A 145 10.52 -8.35 -0.33
N ASN A 146 11.74 -8.52 0.18
CA ASN A 146 12.09 -9.71 0.94
C ASN A 146 11.32 -9.76 2.26
N GLU A 147 11.17 -8.63 2.94
CA GLU A 147 10.44 -8.56 4.21
C GLU A 147 8.93 -8.82 4.06
N ILE A 148 8.30 -8.35 2.98
CA ILE A 148 6.87 -8.57 2.74
C ILE A 148 6.57 -10.05 2.43
N VAL A 149 7.54 -10.77 1.85
CA VAL A 149 7.42 -12.20 1.54
C VAL A 149 7.79 -13.06 2.75
N ALA A 150 8.82 -12.69 3.51
CA ALA A 150 9.32 -13.46 4.65
C ALA A 150 8.42 -13.37 5.90
N ALA A 151 7.52 -12.38 5.98
CA ALA A 151 6.64 -12.15 7.13
C ALA A 151 5.76 -13.37 7.50
N ASN A 152 5.53 -14.30 6.57
CA ASN A 152 4.64 -15.44 6.75
C ASN A 152 5.39 -16.74 7.14
N ASP A 153 6.70 -16.69 7.41
CA ASP A 153 7.44 -17.85 7.93
C ASP A 153 7.42 -17.95 9.47
N ASP A 154 6.92 -16.94 10.20
CA ASP A 154 7.06 -16.84 11.67
C ASP A 154 5.85 -17.29 12.52
N GLU A 155 4.77 -17.85 11.96
CA GLU A 155 3.65 -18.38 12.79
C GLU A 155 3.04 -19.68 12.27
N ILE A 156 3.59 -20.82 12.69
CA ILE A 156 2.80 -21.99 13.14
C ILE A 156 3.52 -22.63 14.34
N PRO A 157 3.13 -22.32 15.59
CA PRO A 157 3.43 -23.24 16.69
C PRO A 157 2.65 -24.54 16.45
N PHE A 158 3.36 -25.67 16.55
CA PHE A 158 2.84 -27.04 16.47
C PHE A 158 1.57 -27.28 17.28
#